data_AF-A0AA37PFI5-F1
#
_entry.id   AF-A0AA37PFI5-F1
#
_cell.length_a   1.000
_cell.length_b   1.000
_cell.length_c   1.000
_cell.angle_alpha   90.00
_cell.angle_beta   90.00
_cell.angle_gamma   90.00
#
_symmetry.space_group_name_H-M   'P 1'
#
loop_
_entity.id
_entity.type
_entity.pdbx_description
1 polymer ?
#
loop_
_entity_poly.entity_id
_entity_poly.type
_entity_poly.pdbx_seq_one_letter_code
_entity_poly.pdbx_strand_id
1 'polypeptide(L)'
;MYAARGFTGIRIIKFKTSGPGWNNNIQRLWEVRSLIRQLKLHKDDRPYFDNEFLIECSIPEESITNYLNWEEDKKTLDPDGTFEREALNDLDFKRETAKLKKERREEKKKMAEEAAAEERKADGLGESESEPEPQMKKRKVGKLVKVGIKMGRDVGV
;
A
#
# COMPACT_ATOMS: atom_id res chain seq x y z
N MET A 1 -5.25 -10.79 -11.47
CA MET A 1 -4.79 -9.80 -10.46
C MET A 1 -3.31 -9.42 -10.60
N TYR A 2 -2.35 -10.37 -10.55
CA TYR A 2 -0.92 -10.05 -10.74
C TYR A 2 -0.57 -9.70 -12.20
N ALA A 3 -1.06 -10.49 -13.16
CA ALA A 3 -0.86 -10.19 -14.58
C ALA A 3 -1.41 -8.81 -14.97
N ALA A 4 -2.60 -8.45 -14.49
CA ALA A 4 -3.21 -7.14 -14.71
C ALA A 4 -2.37 -5.97 -14.15
N ARG A 5 -1.53 -6.22 -13.14
CA ARG A 5 -0.59 -5.24 -12.58
C ARG A 5 0.72 -5.15 -13.37
N GLY A 6 0.88 -5.91 -14.45
CA GLY A 6 2.06 -5.94 -15.30
C GLY A 6 3.16 -6.90 -14.82
N PHE A 7 2.88 -7.78 -13.86
CA PHE A 7 3.82 -8.84 -13.50
C PHE A 7 3.83 -9.93 -14.57
N THR A 8 5.01 -10.42 -14.91
CA THR A 8 5.24 -11.48 -15.89
C THR A 8 5.90 -12.71 -15.25
N GLY A 9 5.80 -13.86 -15.91
CA GLY A 9 6.39 -15.11 -15.44
C GLY A 9 5.68 -15.66 -14.20
N ILE A 10 4.36 -15.51 -14.14
CA ILE A 10 3.55 -15.89 -12.99
C ILE A 10 3.38 -17.42 -13.02
N ARG A 11 3.93 -18.08 -12.00
CA ARG A 11 3.76 -19.52 -11.78
C ARG A 11 2.68 -19.77 -10.75
N ILE A 12 1.78 -20.67 -11.08
CA ILE A 12 0.69 -21.12 -10.22
C ILE A 12 0.97 -22.57 -9.83
N ILE A 13 1.01 -22.81 -8.53
CA ILE A 13 1.25 -24.14 -7.97
C ILE A 13 -0.07 -24.67 -7.46
N LYS A 14 -0.46 -25.85 -7.95
CA LYS A 14 -1.60 -26.59 -7.41
C LYS A 14 -1.07 -27.72 -6.54
N PHE A 15 -1.42 -27.71 -5.26
CA PHE A 15 -0.96 -28.72 -4.30
C PHE A 15 -2.11 -29.24 -3.44
N LYS A 16 -1.90 -30.37 -2.78
CA LYS A 16 -2.83 -30.95 -1.81
C LYS A 16 -2.28 -30.76 -0.39
N THR A 17 -3.17 -30.43 0.54
CA THR A 17 -2.89 -30.37 1.98
C THR A 17 -3.27 -31.68 2.70
N SER A 18 -3.54 -32.73 1.93
CA SER A 18 -3.87 -34.06 2.43
C SER A 18 -3.10 -35.13 1.67
N GLY A 19 -2.76 -36.21 2.37
CA GLY A 19 -1.98 -37.31 1.85
C GLY A 19 -0.55 -37.39 2.41
N PRO A 20 0.22 -38.40 2.00
CA PRO A 20 1.51 -38.71 2.61
C PRO A 20 2.56 -37.60 2.45
N GLY A 21 2.48 -36.81 1.38
CA GLY A 21 3.40 -35.70 1.13
C GLY A 21 3.13 -34.43 1.94
N TRP A 22 2.06 -34.37 2.74
CA TRP A 22 1.73 -33.20 3.56
C TRP A 22 1.66 -33.57 5.05
N ASN A 23 2.59 -33.06 5.84
CA ASN A 23 2.65 -33.33 7.27
C ASN A 23 2.05 -32.17 8.07
N ASN A 24 0.81 -32.34 8.55
CA ASN A 24 0.09 -31.32 9.33
C ASN A 24 0.76 -30.92 10.66
N ASN A 25 1.73 -31.71 11.15
CA ASN A 25 2.51 -31.35 12.33
C ASN A 25 3.64 -30.36 12.03
N ILE A 26 4.05 -30.26 10.76
CA ILE A 26 5.17 -29.42 10.29
C ILE A 26 4.64 -28.30 9.41
N GLN A 27 3.93 -28.64 8.34
CA GLN A 27 3.33 -27.67 7.43
C GLN A 27 1.95 -27.27 7.91
N ARG A 28 1.72 -25.96 8.00
CA ARG A 28 0.42 -25.39 8.35
C ARG A 28 0.02 -24.34 7.34
N LEU A 29 -1.27 -24.31 7.03
CA LEU A 29 -1.89 -23.29 6.21
C LEU A 29 -2.73 -22.41 7.13
N TRP A 30 -2.40 -21.13 7.20
CA TRP A 30 -3.09 -20.15 8.04
C TRP A 30 -3.91 -19.24 7.15
N GLU A 31 -5.22 -19.21 7.35
CA GLU A 31 -6.05 -18.17 6.75
C GLU A 31 -5.65 -16.80 7.34
N VAL A 32 -5.22 -15.88 6.48
CA VAL A 32 -4.70 -14.57 6.90
C VAL A 32 -5.72 -13.83 7.76
N ARG A 33 -6.99 -13.85 7.35
CA ARG A 33 -8.08 -13.17 8.05
C ARG A 33 -8.30 -13.73 9.46
N SER A 34 -8.28 -15.04 9.61
CA SER A 34 -8.38 -15.70 10.92
C SER A 34 -7.21 -15.32 11.83
N LEU A 35 -5.99 -15.24 11.29
CA LEU A 35 -4.81 -14.82 12.04
C LEU A 35 -4.89 -13.35 12.51
N ILE A 36 -5.28 -12.42 11.62
CA ILE A 36 -5.49 -11.00 11.95
C ILE A 36 -6.48 -10.85 13.11
N ARG A 37 -7.59 -11.61 13.08
CA ARG A 37 -8.61 -11.60 14.13
C ARG A 37 -8.07 -12.12 15.46
N GLN A 38 -7.33 -13.23 15.45
CA GLN A 38 -6.73 -13.80 16.66
C GLN A 38 -5.69 -12.87 17.29
N LEU A 39 -4.93 -12.14 16.47
CA LEU A 39 -3.94 -11.16 16.91
C LEU A 39 -4.54 -9.78 17.27
N LYS A 40 -5.87 -9.64 17.22
CA LYS A 40 -6.60 -8.38 17.48
C LYS A 40 -6.20 -7.21 16.57
N LEU A 41 -5.75 -7.51 15.35
CA LEU A 41 -5.35 -6.54 14.33
C LEU A 41 -6.55 -6.09 13.46
N HIS A 42 -7.73 -5.93 14.05
CA HIS A 42 -8.99 -5.70 13.32
C HIS A 42 -8.98 -4.46 12.39
N LYS A 43 -8.13 -3.47 12.66
CA LYS A 43 -7.95 -2.29 11.78
C LYS A 43 -7.39 -2.66 10.42
N ASP A 44 -6.73 -3.81 10.34
CA ASP A 44 -6.14 -4.38 9.16
C ASP A 44 -7.01 -5.50 8.58
N ASP A 45 -8.20 -5.80 9.11
CA ASP A 45 -9.12 -6.72 8.43
C ASP A 45 -9.62 -6.06 7.14
N ARG A 46 -9.27 -6.66 6.01
CA ARG A 46 -9.57 -6.15 4.67
C ARG A 46 -10.26 -7.25 3.87
N PRO A 47 -11.28 -6.93 3.05
CA PRO A 47 -12.00 -7.95 2.28
C PRO A 47 -11.11 -8.79 1.37
N TYR A 48 -9.97 -8.26 0.92
CA TYR A 48 -9.06 -9.01 0.05
C TYR A 48 -8.30 -10.13 0.78
N PHE A 49 -8.34 -10.20 2.11
CA PHE A 49 -7.74 -11.30 2.88
C PHE A 49 -8.58 -12.59 2.93
N ASP A 50 -9.80 -12.58 2.39
CA ASP A 50 -10.72 -13.74 2.42
C ASP A 50 -10.19 -14.98 1.70
N ASN A 51 -9.31 -14.79 0.71
CA ASN A 51 -8.71 -15.88 -0.07
C ASN A 51 -7.18 -15.91 0.05
N GLU A 52 -6.62 -15.23 1.06
CA GLU A 52 -5.18 -15.22 1.31
C GLU A 52 -4.81 -16.20 2.43
N PHE A 53 -3.76 -16.97 2.17
CA PHE A 53 -3.25 -17.95 3.10
C PHE A 53 -1.74 -17.77 3.28
N LEU A 54 -1.28 -17.95 4.52
CA LEU A 54 0.13 -18.06 4.84
C LEU A 54 0.49 -19.53 4.97
N ILE A 55 1.62 -19.90 4.39
CA ILE A 55 2.17 -21.24 4.49
C ILE A 55 3.31 -21.16 5.49
N GLU A 56 3.20 -21.96 6.55
CA GLU A 56 4.28 -22.18 7.48
C GLU A 56 5.28 -23.19 6.90
N CYS A 57 6.57 -22.86 6.99
CA CYS A 57 7.68 -23.59 6.36
C CYS A 57 7.66 -23.52 4.82
N SER A 58 7.26 -24.59 4.13
CA SER A 58 7.31 -24.70 2.67
C SER A 58 6.29 -25.73 2.18
N ILE A 59 5.85 -25.60 0.94
CA ILE A 59 5.05 -26.62 0.25
C ILE A 59 5.99 -27.79 -0.10
N PRO A 60 5.73 -29.02 0.38
CA PRO A 60 6.51 -30.19 0.00
C PRO A 60 6.33 -30.51 -1.49
N GLU A 61 7.40 -30.86 -2.21
CA GLU A 61 7.32 -31.14 -3.64
C GLU A 61 6.36 -32.28 -3.97
N GLU A 62 6.34 -33.32 -3.12
CA GLU A 62 5.46 -34.48 -3.25
C GLU A 62 3.98 -34.13 -3.12
N SER A 63 3.65 -33.01 -2.48
CA SER A 63 2.27 -32.54 -2.33
C SER A 63 1.81 -31.71 -3.53
N ILE A 64 2.74 -31.29 -4.39
CA ILE A 64 2.46 -30.50 -5.59
C ILE A 64 1.94 -31.43 -6.68
N THR A 65 0.74 -31.12 -7.14
CA THR A 65 0.05 -31.88 -8.18
C THR A 65 0.24 -31.28 -9.56
N ASN A 66 0.49 -29.97 -9.66
CA ASN A 66 0.71 -29.33 -10.94
C ASN A 66 1.45 -28.01 -10.80
N TYR A 67 2.19 -27.66 -11.84
CA TYR A 67 2.76 -26.34 -12.08
C TYR A 67 2.13 -25.78 -13.34
N LEU A 68 1.51 -24.62 -13.22
CA LEU A 68 0.88 -23.93 -14.32
C LEU A 68 1.58 -22.59 -14.53
N ASN A 69 1.73 -22.20 -15.78
CA ASN A 69 2.23 -20.90 -16.17
C ASN A 69 1.04 -20.03 -16.59
N TRP A 70 0.89 -18.85 -15.98
CA TRP A 70 -0.27 -17.99 -16.27
C TRP A 70 -0.37 -17.63 -17.76
N GLU A 71 0.74 -17.31 -18.41
CA GLU A 71 0.78 -16.91 -19.81
C GLU A 71 0.44 -18.06 -20.77
N GLU A 72 0.95 -19.26 -20.49
CA GLU A 72 0.74 -20.45 -21.33
C GLU A 72 -0.62 -21.11 -21.07
N ASP A 73 -1.02 -21.22 -19.80
CA ASP A 73 -2.24 -21.92 -19.36
C ASP A 73 -3.45 -20.98 -19.19
N LYS A 74 -3.35 -19.73 -19.66
CA LYS A 74 -4.38 -18.70 -19.50
C LYS A 74 -5.76 -19.18 -19.91
N LYS A 75 -5.87 -19.88 -21.05
CA LYS A 75 -7.14 -20.39 -21.58
C LYS A 75 -7.78 -21.45 -20.69
N THR A 76 -6.98 -22.19 -19.93
CA THR A 76 -7.47 -23.21 -19.00
C THR A 76 -7.84 -22.60 -17.66
N LEU A 77 -7.07 -21.60 -17.22
CA LEU A 77 -7.24 -20.93 -15.93
C LEU A 77 -8.35 -19.87 -15.94
N ASP A 78 -8.53 -19.17 -17.05
CA ASP A 78 -9.50 -18.10 -17.23
C ASP A 78 -10.06 -18.14 -18.67
N PRO A 79 -10.85 -19.18 -19.02
CA PRO A 79 -11.33 -19.40 -20.38
C PRO A 79 -12.13 -18.21 -20.94
N ASP A 80 -12.93 -17.57 -20.07
CA ASP A 80 -13.79 -16.44 -20.44
C ASP A 80 -13.13 -15.08 -20.20
N GLY A 81 -11.88 -15.04 -19.71
CA GLY A 81 -11.19 -13.79 -19.36
C GLY A 81 -11.85 -13.01 -18.22
N THR A 82 -12.66 -13.68 -17.40
CA THR A 82 -13.43 -13.02 -16.33
C THR A 82 -12.50 -12.52 -15.23
N PHE A 83 -11.54 -13.33 -14.80
CA PHE A 83 -10.60 -12.94 -13.75
C PHE A 83 -9.68 -11.81 -14.19
N GLU A 84 -9.26 -11.81 -15.46
CA GLU A 84 -8.47 -10.71 -16.02
C GLU A 84 -9.27 -9.41 -16.08
N ARG A 85 -10.50 -9.47 -16.59
CA ARG A 85 -11.38 -8.29 -16.71
C ARG A 85 -11.72 -7.70 -15.34
N GLU A 86 -12.07 -8.54 -14.36
CA GLU A 86 -12.32 -8.08 -12.98
C GLU A 86 -11.09 -7.41 -12.37
N ALA A 87 -9.91 -7.98 -12.60
CA ALA A 87 -8.66 -7.40 -12.11
C ALA A 87 -8.33 -6.04 -12.76
N LEU A 88 -8.61 -5.87 -14.04
CA LEU A 88 -8.45 -4.57 -14.72
C LEU A 88 -9.44 -3.54 -14.19
N ASN A 89 -10.71 -3.91 -14.04
CA ASN A 89 -11.74 -3.03 -13.49
C ASN A 89 -11.39 -2.55 -12.06
N ASP A 90 -10.89 -3.44 -11.19
CA ASP A 90 -10.42 -3.07 -9.85
C ASP A 90 -9.23 -2.09 -9.90
N LEU A 91 -8.30 -2.27 -10.83
CA LEU A 91 -7.17 -1.36 -11.01
C LEU A 91 -7.62 0.02 -11.49
N ASP A 92 -8.53 0.09 -12.45
CA ASP A 92 -9.03 1.36 -12.95
C ASP A 92 -9.87 2.08 -11.89
N PHE A 93 -10.70 1.36 -11.14
CA PHE A 93 -11.41 1.92 -9.99
C PHE A 93 -10.44 2.49 -8.94
N LYS A 94 -9.35 1.77 -8.63
CA LYS A 94 -8.30 2.27 -7.71
C LYS A 94 -7.58 3.50 -8.25
N ARG A 95 -7.33 3.57 -9.56
CA ARG A 95 -6.72 4.75 -10.20
C ARG A 95 -7.63 5.97 -10.11
N GLU A 96 -8.90 5.82 -10.46
CA GLU A 96 -9.87 6.92 -10.40
C GLU A 96 -10.09 7.43 -8.98
N THR A 97 -10.27 6.53 -8.02
CA THR A 97 -10.39 6.92 -6.61
C THR A 97 -9.13 7.59 -6.06
N ALA A 98 -7.94 7.21 -6.52
CA ALA A 98 -6.68 7.87 -6.16
C ALA A 98 -6.57 9.28 -6.76
N LYS A 99 -6.98 9.47 -8.03
CA LYS A 99 -7.04 10.79 -8.69
C LYS A 99 -7.98 11.74 -7.94
N LEU A 100 -9.21 11.32 -7.69
CA LEU A 100 -10.21 12.10 -6.95
C LEU A 100 -9.71 12.51 -5.55
N LYS A 101 -9.04 11.61 -4.83
CA LYS A 101 -8.44 11.92 -3.52
C LYS A 101 -7.31 12.93 -3.63
N LYS A 102 -6.51 12.88 -4.70
CA LYS A 102 -5.42 13.82 -4.94
C LYS A 102 -5.97 15.21 -5.27
N GLU A 103 -6.93 15.31 -6.18
CA GLU A 103 -7.59 16.56 -6.56
C GLU A 103 -8.23 17.24 -5.35
N ARG A 104 -8.99 16.50 -4.54
CA ARG A 104 -9.59 17.04 -3.31
C ARG A 104 -8.57 17.54 -2.30
N ARG A 105 -7.37 16.94 -2.22
CA ARG A 105 -6.28 17.42 -1.35
C ARG A 105 -5.67 18.71 -1.89
N GLU A 106 -5.48 18.80 -3.19
CA GLU A 106 -4.95 19.99 -3.86
C GLU A 106 -5.92 21.17 -3.74
N GLU A 107 -7.22 20.94 -3.94
CA GLU A 107 -8.26 21.93 -3.77
C GLU A 107 -8.33 22.45 -2.32
N LYS A 108 -8.32 21.55 -1.33
CA LYS A 108 -8.26 21.94 0.08
C LYS A 108 -7.01 22.76 0.41
N LYS A 109 -5.87 22.41 -0.21
CA LYS A 109 -4.63 23.16 -0.02
C LYS A 109 -4.73 24.56 -0.63
N LYS A 110 -5.29 24.69 -1.83
CA LYS A 110 -5.55 25.99 -2.48
C LYS A 110 -6.49 26.87 -1.65
N MET A 111 -7.62 26.33 -1.19
CA MET A 111 -8.57 27.06 -0.35
C MET A 111 -7.93 27.51 0.98
N ALA A 112 -7.11 26.67 1.60
CA ALA A 112 -6.39 27.05 2.83
C ALA A 112 -5.32 28.13 2.57
N GLU A 113 -4.65 28.09 1.42
CA GLU A 113 -3.67 29.11 1.02
C GLU A 113 -4.34 30.45 0.69
N GLU A 114 -5.48 30.42 0.00
CA GLU A 114 -6.30 31.60 -0.28
C GLU A 114 -6.86 32.22 1.00
N ALA A 115 -7.45 31.43 1.91
CA ALA A 115 -7.94 31.92 3.20
C ALA A 115 -6.80 32.55 4.04
N ALA A 116 -5.63 31.89 4.09
CA ALA A 116 -4.47 32.44 4.79
C ALA A 116 -3.89 33.71 4.12
N ALA A 117 -4.07 33.87 2.80
CA ALA A 117 -3.69 35.08 2.09
C ALA A 117 -4.69 36.23 2.31
N GLU A 118 -5.98 35.91 2.46
CA GLU A 118 -7.05 36.87 2.76
C GLU A 118 -6.94 37.39 4.20
N GLU A 119 -6.68 36.53 5.19
CA GLU A 119 -6.40 36.96 6.58
C GLU A 119 -5.22 37.94 6.64
N ARG A 120 -4.15 37.71 5.87
CA ARG A 120 -3.00 38.64 5.79
C ARG A 120 -3.32 39.98 5.14
N LYS A 121 -4.36 40.07 4.31
CA LYS A 121 -4.82 41.33 3.69
C LYS A 121 -5.80 42.08 4.59
N ALA A 122 -6.61 41.36 5.36
CA ALA A 122 -7.55 41.93 6.32
C ALA A 122 -6.85 42.59 7.53
N ASP A 123 -5.67 42.09 7.92
CA ASP A 123 -4.82 42.67 8.98
C ASP A 123 -4.12 43.99 8.54
N GLY A 124 -4.42 44.50 7.34
CA GLY A 124 -3.78 45.67 6.73
C GLY A 124 -4.60 46.97 6.75
N LEU A 125 -5.80 46.99 7.34
CA LEU A 125 -6.67 48.18 7.38
C LEU A 125 -7.29 48.37 8.78
N GLY A 126 -6.50 48.98 9.67
CA GLY A 126 -6.94 49.61 10.91
C GLY A 126 -5.93 50.68 11.33
N GLU A 127 -6.32 51.96 11.21
CA GLU A 127 -5.51 53.14 11.53
C GLU A 127 -5.32 53.38 13.04
N SER A 128 -4.16 53.96 13.37
CA SER A 128 -3.81 54.85 14.51
C SER A 128 -3.89 54.39 15.98
N GLU A 129 -2.69 54.43 16.59
CA GLU A 129 -2.32 54.89 17.94
C GLU A 129 -2.91 54.21 19.19
N SER A 130 -2.11 53.32 19.81
CA SER A 130 -1.84 53.32 21.26
C SER A 130 -0.70 52.35 21.63
N GLU A 131 0.38 52.95 22.15
CA GLU A 131 1.48 52.43 23.02
C GLU A 131 2.27 51.13 22.70
N PRO A 132 3.61 51.11 22.92
CA PRO A 132 4.47 50.01 22.52
C PRO A 132 4.55 48.92 23.61
N GLU A 133 3.78 47.85 23.46
CA GLU A 133 3.98 46.62 24.23
C GLU A 133 5.13 45.76 23.65
N PRO A 134 5.84 45.00 24.50
CA PRO A 134 7.24 44.63 24.27
C PRO A 134 7.40 43.58 23.17
N GLN A 135 8.24 43.90 22.20
CA GLN A 135 8.64 43.00 21.12
C GLN A 135 9.15 41.66 21.69
N MET A 136 8.38 40.59 21.47
CA MET A 136 8.87 39.22 21.66
C MET A 136 10.11 39.02 20.78
N LYS A 137 11.28 38.97 21.42
CA LYS A 137 12.56 38.67 20.77
C LYS A 137 12.43 37.38 19.97
N LYS A 138 12.47 37.49 18.64
CA LYS A 138 12.52 36.34 17.73
C LYS A 138 13.70 35.46 18.16
N ARG A 139 13.42 34.28 18.72
CA ARG A 139 14.45 33.25 18.92
C ARG A 139 15.07 32.96 17.56
N LYS A 140 16.41 33.01 17.46
CA LYS A 140 17.13 32.52 16.27
C LYS A 140 16.81 31.03 16.13
N VAL A 141 15.86 30.69 15.28
CA VAL A 141 15.59 29.30 14.91
C VAL A 141 16.83 28.81 14.16
N GLY A 142 17.49 27.81 14.75
CA GLY A 142 18.71 27.22 14.20
C GLY A 142 18.49 26.75 12.76
N LYS A 143 19.54 26.90 11.95
CA LYS A 143 19.56 26.47 10.55
C LYS A 143 19.32 24.96 10.49
N LEU A 144 18.20 24.54 9.89
CA LEU A 144 17.91 23.13 9.62
C LEU A 144 18.89 22.62 8.54
N VAL A 145 19.93 21.90 8.96
CA VAL A 145 20.88 21.26 8.06
C VAL A 145 20.32 19.89 7.68
N LYS A 146 20.08 19.68 6.39
CA LYS A 146 19.76 18.35 5.83
C LYS A 146 21.02 17.50 5.90
N VAL A 147 21.13 16.64 6.92
CA VAL A 147 22.17 15.63 6.98
C VAL A 147 21.63 14.39 6.27
N GLY A 148 22.03 14.20 5.01
CA GLY A 148 21.78 12.95 4.30
C GLY A 148 22.65 11.84 4.90
N ILE A 149 22.07 10.66 5.13
CA ILE A 149 22.84 9.46 5.49
C ILE A 149 23.69 9.09 4.27
N LYS A 150 25.00 9.29 4.36
CA LYS A 150 25.96 8.74 3.40
C LYS A 150 26.00 7.22 3.60
N MET A 151 25.30 6.49 2.74
CA MET A 151 25.59 5.07 2.52
C MET A 151 26.98 5.00 1.88
N GLY A 152 27.98 4.57 2.66
CA GLY A 152 29.27 4.18 2.11
C GLY A 152 29.06 3.01 1.16
N ARG A 153 29.46 3.17 -0.10
CA ARG A 153 29.76 2.04 -0.96
C ARG A 153 31.02 1.39 -0.40
N ASP A 154 30.87 0.26 0.28
CA ASP A 154 31.97 -0.68 0.38
C ASP A 154 32.18 -1.25 -1.02
N VAL A 155 33.20 -0.72 -1.69
CA VAL A 155 33.80 -1.35 -2.85
C VAL A 155 34.84 -2.28 -2.26
N GLY A 156 34.57 -3.58 -2.31
CA GLY A 156 35.53 -4.59 -1.89
C GLY A 156 36.83 -4.49 -2.68
N VAL A 157 37.93 -4.75 -1.97
CA VAL A 157 39.17 -5.34 -2.49
C VAL A 157 39.67 -6.31 -1.43
#